data_AF-A0A843E6I1-F1
#
_entry.id   AF-A0A843E6I1-F1
#
_cell.length_a   1.000
_cell.length_b   1.000
_cell.length_c   1.000
_cell.angle_alpha   90.00
_cell.angle_beta   90.00
_cell.angle_gamma   90.00
#
_symmetry.space_group_name_H-M   'P 1'
#
loop_
_entity.id
_entity.type
_entity.pdbx_description
1 polymer ?
#
loop_
_entity_poly.entity_id
_entity_poly.type
_entity_poly.pdbx_seq_one_letter_code
_entity_poly.pdbx_strand_id
1 'polypeptide(L)'
;ASIIERISRQSRLITTPKDRELIDDVIVETNQALEMTTTYSQIIKGTRQLVEADLNNSLANVMKFLTSITLIISIPTMIASFYGMNVELPGGGYEYTFVILLIIMVVLCAISVVILRKRGLWR
;
A
#
# COMPACT_ATOMS: atom_id res chain seq x y z
N ALA A 1 -28.28 -28.22 -6.70
CA ALA A 1 -28.21 -29.65 -7.00
C ALA A 1 -26.99 -29.88 -7.88
N SER A 2 -25.93 -30.47 -7.33
CA SER A 2 -24.76 -30.85 -8.13
C SER A 2 -25.21 -31.84 -9.21
N ILE A 3 -24.50 -31.89 -10.33
CA ILE A 3 -24.81 -32.82 -11.43
C ILE A 3 -24.85 -34.27 -10.90
N ILE A 4 -24.03 -34.56 -9.89
CA ILE A 4 -23.96 -35.86 -9.20
C ILE A 4 -25.25 -36.16 -8.44
N GLU A 5 -25.83 -35.17 -7.76
CA GLU A 5 -27.12 -35.30 -7.07
C GLU A 5 -28.29 -35.55 -8.04
N ARG A 6 -28.18 -35.04 -9.28
CA ARG A 6 -29.15 -35.31 -10.36
C ARG A 6 -28.99 -36.71 -10.94
N ILE A 7 -27.75 -37.19 -11.10
CA ILE A 7 -27.44 -38.55 -11.56
C ILE A 7 -27.93 -39.59 -10.54
N SER A 8 -27.75 -39.32 -9.24
CA SER A 8 -28.24 -40.16 -8.14
C SER A 8 -29.77 -40.38 -8.17
N ARG A 9 -30.55 -39.36 -8.57
CA ARG A 9 -32.02 -39.47 -8.67
C ARG A 9 -32.50 -40.24 -9.90
N GLN A 10 -31.63 -40.53 -10.87
CA GLN A 10 -32.02 -41.14 -12.13
C GLN A 10 -31.89 -42.68 -12.06
N SER A 11 -33.01 -43.33 -11.71
CA SER A 11 -33.17 -44.79 -11.49
C SER A 11 -32.65 -45.70 -12.62
N ARG A 12 -32.38 -45.16 -13.82
CA ARG A 12 -31.92 -45.92 -14.98
C ARG A 12 -30.44 -46.33 -14.94
N LEU A 13 -29.62 -45.69 -14.10
CA LEU A 13 -28.17 -45.92 -14.02
C LEU A 13 -27.74 -46.63 -12.73
N ILE A 14 -28.62 -46.68 -11.73
CA ILE A 14 -28.31 -47.19 -10.39
C ILE A 14 -29.31 -48.31 -10.08
N THR A 15 -28.94 -49.51 -10.49
CA THR A 15 -29.83 -50.68 -10.44
C THR A 15 -29.48 -51.59 -9.25
N THR A 16 -28.23 -51.55 -8.79
CA THR A 16 -27.71 -52.44 -7.74
C THR A 16 -27.49 -51.66 -6.42
N PRO A 17 -27.73 -52.25 -5.24
CA PRO A 17 -27.44 -51.60 -3.95
C PRO A 17 -25.99 -51.10 -3.83
N LYS A 18 -25.03 -51.79 -4.44
CA LYS A 18 -23.61 -51.40 -4.46
C LYS A 18 -23.34 -50.11 -5.27
N ASP A 19 -24.14 -49.85 -6.31
CA ASP A 19 -24.02 -48.64 -7.12
C ASP A 19 -24.51 -47.39 -6.35
N ARG A 20 -25.48 -47.57 -5.43
CA ARG A 20 -25.96 -46.49 -4.55
C ARG A 20 -24.89 -46.06 -3.55
N GLU A 21 -24.20 -47.01 -2.96
CA GLU A 21 -23.12 -46.78 -1.98
C GLU A 21 -21.97 -46.00 -2.63
N LEU A 22 -21.52 -46.41 -3.82
CA LEU A 22 -20.46 -45.71 -4.57
C LEU A 22 -20.85 -44.26 -4.95
N ILE A 23 -22.11 -44.03 -5.33
CA ILE A 23 -22.60 -42.69 -5.66
C ILE A 23 -22.62 -41.80 -4.41
N ASP A 24 -22.97 -42.35 -3.25
CA ASP A 24 -22.97 -41.60 -1.98
C ASP A 24 -21.54 -41.19 -1.59
N ASP A 25 -20.58 -42.11 -1.70
CA ASP A 25 -19.15 -41.82 -1.49
C ASP A 25 -18.65 -40.71 -2.43
N VAL A 26 -18.98 -40.80 -3.73
CA VAL A 26 -18.61 -39.79 -4.71
C VAL A 26 -19.24 -38.43 -4.38
N ILE A 27 -20.48 -38.39 -3.89
CA ILE A 27 -21.12 -37.15 -3.44
C ILE A 27 -20.36 -36.56 -2.25
N VAL A 28 -20.02 -37.37 -1.25
CA VAL A 28 -19.26 -36.94 -0.06
C VAL A 28 -17.90 -36.38 -0.46
N GLU A 29 -17.14 -37.11 -1.28
CA GLU A 29 -15.80 -36.70 -1.69
C GLU A 29 -15.82 -35.46 -2.59
N THR A 30 -16.85 -35.32 -3.44
CA THR A 30 -17.03 -34.09 -4.25
C THR A 30 -17.36 -32.88 -3.38
N ASN A 31 -18.21 -33.05 -2.35
CA ASN A 31 -18.52 -31.98 -1.41
C ASN A 31 -17.27 -31.58 -0.60
N GLN A 32 -16.47 -32.56 -0.17
CA GLN A 32 -15.21 -32.30 0.52
C GLN A 32 -14.22 -31.55 -0.39
N ALA A 33 -14.09 -31.95 -1.65
CA ALA A 33 -13.25 -31.25 -2.63
C ALA A 33 -13.73 -29.81 -2.87
N LEU A 34 -15.04 -29.56 -2.87
CA LEU A 34 -15.63 -28.22 -2.96
C LEU A 34 -15.31 -27.36 -1.73
N GLU A 35 -15.43 -27.92 -0.52
CA GLU A 35 -15.04 -27.23 0.72
C GLU A 35 -13.55 -26.89 0.74
N MET A 36 -12.69 -27.83 0.34
CA MET A 36 -11.26 -27.58 0.23
C MET A 36 -10.97 -26.45 -0.78
N THR A 37 -11.58 -26.51 -1.96
CA THR A 37 -11.40 -25.48 -3.01
C THR A 37 -11.86 -24.10 -2.51
N THR A 38 -12.97 -24.06 -1.78
CA THR A 38 -13.51 -22.83 -1.19
C THR A 38 -12.56 -22.26 -0.15
N THR A 39 -12.02 -23.12 0.73
CA THR A 39 -11.04 -22.75 1.75
C THR A 39 -9.75 -22.21 1.11
N TYR A 40 -9.21 -22.90 0.09
CA TYR A 40 -8.05 -22.41 -0.65
C TYR A 40 -8.32 -21.07 -1.35
N SER A 41 -9.50 -20.87 -1.94
CA SER A 41 -9.89 -19.59 -2.54
C SER A 41 -9.92 -18.46 -1.48
N GLN A 42 -10.42 -18.75 -0.28
CA GLN A 42 -10.42 -17.80 0.83
C GLN A 42 -9.00 -17.45 1.29
N ILE A 43 -8.12 -18.45 1.41
CA ILE A 43 -6.71 -18.23 1.76
C ILE A 43 -6.02 -17.35 0.70
N ILE A 44 -6.20 -17.67 -0.59
CA ILE A 44 -5.60 -16.88 -1.69
C ILE A 44 -6.10 -15.44 -1.65
N LYS A 45 -7.40 -15.21 -1.40
CA LYS A 45 -7.96 -13.87 -1.25
C LYS A 45 -7.36 -13.13 -0.06
N GLY A 46 -7.22 -13.82 1.09
CA GLY A 46 -6.57 -13.25 2.28
C GLY A 46 -5.13 -12.87 2.03
N THR A 47 -4.33 -13.76 1.43
CA THR A 47 -2.93 -13.48 1.06
C THR A 47 -2.83 -12.32 0.09
N ARG A 48 -3.71 -12.25 -0.91
CA ARG A 48 -3.74 -11.12 -1.85
C ARG A 48 -4.02 -9.79 -1.13
N GLN A 49 -5.00 -9.77 -0.21
CA GLN A 49 -5.30 -8.57 0.57
C GLN A 49 -4.11 -8.15 1.45
N LEU A 50 -3.38 -9.10 2.02
CA LEU A 50 -2.17 -8.82 2.80
C LEU A 50 -1.05 -8.23 1.92
N VAL A 51 -0.82 -8.80 0.73
CA VAL A 51 0.17 -8.27 -0.23
C VAL A 51 -0.22 -6.87 -0.70
N GLU A 52 -1.50 -6.64 -1.02
CA GLU A 52 -2.00 -5.32 -1.38
C GLU A 52 -1.81 -4.30 -0.24
N ALA A 53 -2.05 -4.70 1.02
CA ALA A 53 -1.79 -3.86 2.18
C ALA A 53 -0.30 -3.52 2.35
N ASP A 54 0.59 -4.50 2.17
CA ASP A 54 2.04 -4.31 2.28
C ASP A 54 2.60 -3.39 1.17
N LEU A 55 2.11 -3.56 -0.06
CA LEU A 55 2.42 -2.68 -1.19
C LEU A 55 1.94 -1.24 -0.94
N ASN A 56 0.71 -1.07 -0.48
CA ASN A 56 0.16 0.24 -0.14
C ASN A 56 0.94 0.91 0.98
N ASN A 57 1.36 0.16 2.00
CA ASN A 57 2.18 0.66 3.08
C ASN A 57 3.56 1.13 2.57
N SER A 58 4.18 0.34 1.70
CA SER A 58 5.44 0.69 1.05
C SER A 58 5.32 1.96 0.20
N LEU A 59 4.25 2.08 -0.60
CA LEU A 59 3.98 3.27 -1.41
C LEU A 59 3.75 4.50 -0.53
N ALA A 60 2.97 4.37 0.54
CA ALA A 60 2.77 5.44 1.50
C ALA A 60 4.09 5.89 2.13
N ASN A 61 4.98 4.95 2.46
CA ASN A 61 6.31 5.26 2.98
C ASN A 61 7.19 5.97 1.94
N VAL A 62 7.17 5.54 0.68
CA VAL A 62 7.89 6.20 -0.41
C VAL A 62 7.36 7.63 -0.64
N MET A 63 6.04 7.85 -0.63
CA MET A 63 5.47 9.20 -0.76
C MET A 63 5.89 10.12 0.39
N LYS A 64 5.92 9.60 1.63
CA LYS A 64 6.46 10.34 2.78
C LYS A 64 7.92 10.73 2.56
N PHE A 65 8.75 9.80 2.07
CA PHE A 65 10.16 10.06 1.79
C PHE A 65 10.38 11.12 0.69
N LEU A 66 9.70 10.99 -0.45
CA LEU A 66 9.81 11.94 -1.56
C LEU A 66 9.29 13.33 -1.17
N THR A 67 8.19 13.40 -0.41
CA THR A 67 7.65 14.67 0.09
C THR A 67 8.60 15.32 1.09
N SER A 68 9.22 14.52 1.96
CA SER A 68 10.24 14.99 2.90
C SER A 68 11.42 15.64 2.19
N ILE A 69 11.97 14.97 1.18
CA ILE A 69 13.11 15.51 0.41
C ILE A 69 12.68 16.78 -0.33
N THR A 70 11.54 16.75 -1.01
CA THR A 70 11.01 17.91 -1.74
C THR A 70 10.85 19.13 -0.83
N LEU A 71 10.31 18.95 0.37
CA LEU A 71 10.10 20.03 1.33
C LEU A 71 11.42 20.61 1.87
N ILE A 72 12.44 19.77 2.04
CA ILE A 72 13.79 20.21 2.42
C ILE A 72 14.44 21.00 1.28
N ILE A 73 14.24 20.60 0.03
CA ILE A 73 14.82 21.27 -1.15
C ILE A 73 14.06 22.55 -1.52
N SER A 74 12.74 22.62 -1.28
CA SER A 74 11.93 23.78 -1.66
C SER A 74 12.30 25.04 -0.90
N ILE A 75 12.65 24.96 0.39
CA ILE A 75 12.99 26.13 1.21
C ILE A 75 14.26 26.82 0.69
N PRO A 76 15.40 26.10 0.46
CA PRO A 76 16.58 26.72 -0.11
C PRO A 76 16.39 27.24 -1.52
N THR A 77 15.69 26.46 -2.35
CA THR A 77 15.43 26.83 -3.75
C THR A 77 14.59 28.11 -3.82
N MET A 78 13.54 28.23 -3.00
CA MET A 78 12.69 29.43 -2.97
C MET A 78 13.48 30.69 -2.63
N ILE A 79 14.35 30.62 -1.61
CA ILE A 79 15.17 31.76 -1.20
C ILE A 79 16.23 32.07 -2.27
N ALA A 80 16.90 31.06 -2.82
CA ALA A 80 17.83 31.24 -3.94
C ALA A 80 17.14 31.86 -5.16
N SER A 81 15.88 31.51 -5.46
CA SER A 81 15.10 32.13 -6.53
C SER A 81 14.82 33.61 -6.26
N PHE A 82 14.41 33.98 -5.04
CA PHE A 82 14.19 35.38 -4.68
C PHE A 82 15.46 36.23 -4.74
N TYR A 83 16.60 35.71 -4.30
CA TYR A 83 17.89 36.41 -4.35
C TYR A 83 18.57 36.36 -5.72
N GLY A 84 18.22 35.39 -6.58
CA GLY A 84 18.68 35.29 -7.96
C GLY A 84 17.93 36.23 -8.92
N MET A 85 16.80 36.79 -8.50
CA MET A 85 16.16 37.89 -9.20
C MET A 85 16.98 39.15 -8.92
N ASN A 86 17.51 39.80 -9.98
CA ASN A 86 18.24 41.08 -9.91
C ASN A 86 17.31 42.25 -9.52
N VAL A 87 16.58 42.11 -8.41
CA VAL A 87 15.68 43.10 -7.83
C VAL A 87 16.29 43.53 -6.51
N GLU A 88 16.46 44.83 -6.29
CA GLU A 88 17.00 45.37 -5.05
C GLU A 88 16.09 45.01 -3.87
N LEU A 89 16.49 43.98 -3.11
CA LEU A 89 15.83 43.65 -1.86
C LEU A 89 16.12 44.76 -0.83
N PRO A 90 15.13 45.16 -0.01
CA PRO A 90 15.34 46.08 1.09
C PRO A 90 16.32 45.43 2.09
N GLY A 91 17.59 45.86 2.06
CA GLY A 91 18.71 45.23 2.79
C GLY A 91 19.99 45.01 1.96
N GLY A 92 19.98 45.29 0.65
CA GLY A 92 21.11 45.11 -0.26
C GLY A 92 22.37 45.96 0.00
N GLY A 93 22.35 46.85 0.99
CA GLY A 93 23.49 47.72 1.35
C GLY A 93 24.33 47.26 2.55
N TYR A 94 23.97 46.17 3.22
CA TYR A 94 24.71 45.68 4.40
C TYR A 94 25.47 44.39 4.07
N GLU A 95 26.78 44.38 4.27
CA GLU A 95 27.68 43.23 4.04
C GLU A 95 27.25 41.97 4.85
N TYR A 96 26.53 42.17 5.96
CA TYR A 96 26.06 41.10 6.84
C TYR A 96 24.68 40.54 6.46
N THR A 97 23.93 41.15 5.53
CA THR A 97 22.59 40.69 5.13
C THR A 97 22.63 39.25 4.62
N PHE A 98 23.66 38.92 3.82
CA PHE A 98 23.86 37.56 3.29
C PHE A 98 24.06 36.52 4.39
N VAL A 99 24.85 36.84 5.42
CA VAL A 99 25.14 35.92 6.54
C VAL A 99 23.90 35.71 7.42
N ILE A 100 23.14 36.78 7.69
CA ILE A 100 21.89 36.70 8.47
C ILE A 100 20.85 35.83 7.77
N LEU A 101 20.72 35.94 6.44
CA LEU A 101 19.84 35.08 5.65
C LEU A 101 20.27 33.62 5.66
N LEU A 102 21.56 33.36 5.51
CA LEU A 102 22.10 32.00 5.55
C LEU A 102 21.80 31.34 6.90
N ILE A 103 21.94 32.09 8.00
CA ILE A 103 21.55 31.63 9.34
C ILE A 103 20.04 31.37 9.42
N ILE A 104 19.19 32.27 8.91
CA ILE A 104 17.73 32.07 8.87
C ILE A 104 17.34 30.84 8.04
N MET A 105 18.01 30.60 6.92
CA MET A 105 17.82 29.40 6.09
C MET A 105 18.16 28.13 6.83
N VAL A 106 19.32 28.10 7.50
CA VAL A 106 19.75 26.95 8.28
C VAL A 106 18.77 26.69 9.43
N VAL A 107 18.27 27.74 10.09
CA VAL A 107 17.27 27.64 11.16
C VAL A 107 15.93 27.13 10.62
N LEU A 108 15.43 27.64 9.49
CA LEU A 108 14.18 27.18 8.87
C LEU A 108 14.27 25.73 8.36
N CYS A 109 15.41 25.33 7.80
CA CYS A 109 15.67 23.94 7.45
C CYS A 109 15.71 23.05 8.69
N ALA A 110 16.41 23.46 9.75
CA ALA A 110 16.47 22.72 11.00
C ALA A 110 15.09 22.56 11.65
N ILE A 111 14.28 23.62 11.68
CA ILE A 111 12.90 23.58 12.18
C ILE A 111 12.04 22.64 11.34
N SER A 112 12.15 22.72 10.01
CA SER A 112 11.41 21.84 9.09
C SER A 112 11.76 20.37 9.32
N VAL A 113 13.06 20.06 9.47
CA VAL A 113 13.54 18.71 9.79
C VAL A 113 13.03 18.24 11.16
N VAL A 114 13.05 19.10 12.19
CA VAL A 114 12.54 18.77 13.53
C VAL A 114 11.03 18.53 13.55
N ILE A 115 10.26 19.35 12.83
CA ILE A 115 8.80 19.19 12.69
C ILE A 115 8.49 17.88 11.96
N LEU A 116 9.22 17.59 10.88
CA LEU A 116 9.00 16.39 10.08
C LEU A 116 9.37 15.11 10.85
N ARG A 117 10.42 15.17 11.67
CA ARG A 117 10.80 14.10 12.60
C ARG A 117 9.76 13.91 13.71
N LYS A 118 9.22 15.00 14.28
CA LYS A 118 8.14 14.94 15.28
C LYS A 118 6.82 14.43 14.73
N ARG A 119 6.54 14.67 13.44
CA ARG A 119 5.34 14.17 12.74
C ARG A 119 5.43 12.70 12.33
N GLY A 120 6.52 12.00 12.66
CA GLY A 120 6.66 10.57 12.40
C GLY A 120 6.74 10.21 10.91
N LEU A 121 7.06 11.16 10.04
CA LEU A 121 7.19 10.91 8.59
C LEU A 121 8.43 10.07 8.22
N TRP A 122 9.27 9.73 9.22
CA TRP A 122 10.50 8.95 9.11
C TRP A 122 10.38 7.55 9.78
N ARG A 123 9.15 7.05 9.98
CA ARG A 123 8.84 5.63 10.26
C ARG A 123 7.64 5.16 9.43
#